data_AF-A0A1J1I314-F1
#
_entry.id   AF-A0A1J1I314-F1
#
_cell.length_a   1.000
_cell.length_b   1.000
_cell.length_c   1.000
_cell.angle_alpha   90.00
_cell.angle_beta   90.00
_cell.angle_gamma   90.00
#
_symmetry.space_group_name_H-M   'P 1'
#
loop_
_entity.id
_entity.type
_entity.pdbx_description
1 polymer ?
#
loop_
_entity_poly.entity_id
_entity_poly.type
_entity_poly.pdbx_seq_one_letter_code
_entity_poly.pdbx_strand_id
1 'polypeptide(L)'
;MYGQQPILVLSQNTKRESGRKVQVENINAGKAIADLIRTCLGPQAMLKMLMDPMGGIVMTNDGNAILREITVTHPAAKSMIEIARTQDEEVGDGTTSVIVLAGEMLAVAEPFLQQQIHPTVIIRAYREALEDMINVLQNDVSIALDKSDKSKVAEVVKACVEEFVQRICEDIIAVKPDLVFTEKGVSDLAQHYLLKAGITAIRRLRKTDNLRVARACGATIVNRTEELTEKDVGTGCGLFEVRKLGDEYFTFITECKDPKACTILLRGASKDILNETERNLQDALHVARNLMLEPRLVPGGGAVEMAVSQALTHKQIQGPYRAVAQALEIIPRTLAQNCGANTIRTLTALRAKHASHPQGDTTPCSYGINGETGEIVDMKVQGIWEPLSVKMQVYKTAVETAILLLRIDDIVSGSKKRDRDGITAPGAAAAGQE
;
A
#
# COMPACT_ATOMS: atom_id res chain seq x y z
N MET A 1 24.21 -40.63 47.87
CA MET A 1 23.03 -40.26 47.07
C MET A 1 23.38 -39.03 46.24
N TYR A 2 23.82 -39.24 45.00
CA TYR A 2 23.97 -38.14 44.03
C TYR A 2 22.64 -38.01 43.29
N GLY A 3 21.97 -36.88 43.45
CA GLY A 3 20.74 -36.58 42.73
C GLY A 3 21.00 -36.51 41.23
N GLN A 4 20.33 -37.36 40.46
CA GLN A 4 20.29 -37.26 39.01
C GLN A 4 19.73 -35.89 38.63
N GLN A 5 20.52 -35.06 37.96
CA GLN A 5 19.98 -33.92 37.22
C GLN A 5 19.10 -34.46 36.09
N PRO A 6 17.86 -33.98 35.92
CA PRO A 6 17.00 -34.45 34.84
C PRO A 6 17.60 -34.04 33.49
N ILE A 7 17.89 -35.04 32.66
CA ILE A 7 18.27 -34.84 31.26
C ILE A 7 17.02 -34.35 30.52
N LEU A 8 17.02 -33.06 30.15
CA LEU A 8 15.97 -32.47 29.33
C LEU A 8 16.22 -32.85 27.86
N VAL A 9 15.38 -33.72 27.30
CA VAL A 9 15.42 -34.09 25.88
C VAL A 9 14.85 -32.92 25.07
N LEU A 10 15.73 -32.14 24.44
CA LEU A 10 15.33 -31.14 23.45
C LEU A 10 15.19 -31.80 22.07
N SER A 11 14.11 -31.46 21.35
CA SER A 11 13.91 -31.83 19.94
C SER A 11 15.10 -31.38 19.10
N GLN A 12 15.49 -32.17 18.09
CA GLN A 12 16.72 -32.01 17.27
C GLN A 12 16.87 -30.64 16.57
N ASN A 13 15.84 -29.78 16.59
CA ASN A 13 15.84 -28.45 15.96
C ASN A 13 15.89 -27.26 16.94
N THR A 14 16.06 -27.48 18.25
CA THR A 14 16.11 -26.38 19.22
C THR A 14 17.52 -25.78 19.30
N LYS A 15 17.74 -24.60 18.72
CA LYS A 15 18.93 -23.78 18.98
C LYS A 15 18.83 -23.21 20.39
N ARG A 16 19.70 -23.67 21.30
CA ARG A 16 19.82 -23.12 22.66
C ARG A 16 21.02 -22.20 22.72
N GLU A 17 20.78 -20.91 22.68
CA GLU A 17 21.77 -19.91 23.06
C GLU A 17 21.64 -19.66 24.56
N SER A 18 22.75 -19.66 25.28
CA SER A 18 22.74 -19.52 26.74
C SER A 18 23.96 -18.75 27.24
N GLY A 19 23.79 -18.11 28.40
CA GLY A 19 24.84 -17.32 29.04
C GLY A 19 24.98 -15.91 28.47
N ARG A 20 26.17 -15.34 28.60
CA ARG A 20 26.44 -13.91 28.33
C ARG A 20 26.32 -13.50 26.87
N LYS A 21 26.47 -14.44 25.93
CA LYS A 21 26.30 -14.16 24.50
C LYS A 21 24.89 -13.63 24.21
N VAL A 22 23.88 -14.24 24.82
CA VAL A 22 22.47 -13.78 24.73
C VAL A 22 22.28 -12.40 25.33
N GLN A 23 23.00 -12.05 26.40
CA GLN A 23 22.90 -10.73 27.02
C GLN A 23 23.44 -9.63 26.11
N VAL A 24 24.58 -9.88 25.46
CA VAL A 24 25.17 -8.95 24.49
C VAL A 24 24.30 -8.83 23.24
N GLU A 25 23.73 -9.94 22.76
CA GLU A 25 22.78 -9.93 21.63
C GLU A 25 21.50 -9.16 21.95
N ASN A 26 20.95 -9.32 23.17
CA ASN A 26 19.82 -8.53 23.64
C ASN A 26 20.12 -7.03 23.68
N ILE A 27 21.29 -6.64 24.19
CA ILE A 27 21.72 -5.23 24.25
C ILE A 27 21.87 -4.66 22.84
N ASN A 28 22.53 -5.40 21.94
CA ASN A 28 22.71 -4.96 20.56
C ASN A 28 21.38 -4.80 19.81
N ALA A 29 20.44 -5.72 20.02
CA ALA A 29 19.10 -5.59 19.46
C ALA A 29 18.34 -4.38 20.01
N GLY A 30 18.50 -4.08 21.31
CA GLY A 30 17.95 -2.88 21.94
C GLY A 30 18.54 -1.59 21.36
N LYS A 31 19.88 -1.51 21.33
CA LYS A 31 20.60 -0.35 20.78
C LYS A 31 20.24 -0.07 19.33
N ALA A 32 20.13 -1.11 18.49
CA ALA A 32 19.79 -0.97 17.08
C ALA A 32 18.41 -0.31 16.85
N ILE A 33 17.41 -0.63 17.66
CA ILE A 33 16.10 0.02 17.58
C ILE A 33 16.16 1.47 18.08
N ALA A 34 16.85 1.72 19.19
CA ALA A 34 16.98 3.07 19.73
C ALA A 34 17.69 4.02 18.75
N ASP A 35 18.80 3.58 18.16
CA ASP A 35 19.55 4.35 17.14
C ASP A 35 18.69 4.64 15.90
N LEU A 36 17.77 3.74 15.54
CA LEU A 36 16.87 3.92 14.42
C LEU A 36 15.90 5.08 14.62
N ILE A 37 15.33 5.26 15.82
CA ILE A 37 14.34 6.32 16.09
C ILE A 37 14.95 7.57 16.74
N ARG A 38 16.23 7.56 17.11
CA ARG A 38 16.89 8.67 17.82
C ARG A 38 16.73 10.03 17.15
N THR A 39 16.77 10.09 15.82
CA THR A 39 16.65 11.34 15.06
C THR A 39 15.20 11.83 14.91
N CYS A 40 14.24 11.08 15.44
CA CYS A 40 12.82 11.44 15.46
C CYS A 40 12.44 12.24 16.72
N LEU A 41 13.39 12.49 17.61
CA LEU A 41 13.16 13.24 18.85
C LEU A 41 13.18 14.75 18.61
N GLY A 42 12.17 15.46 19.14
CA GLY A 42 12.11 16.92 19.18
C GLY A 42 11.32 17.59 18.03
N PRO A 43 11.11 18.91 18.10
CA PRO A 43 10.29 19.64 17.12
C PRO A 43 10.90 19.68 15.72
N GLN A 44 12.24 19.65 15.62
CA GLN A 44 12.98 19.57 14.35
C GLN A 44 13.36 18.13 13.98
N ALA A 45 12.52 17.15 14.36
CA ALA A 45 12.72 15.74 14.05
C ALA A 45 12.82 15.49 12.54
N MET A 46 13.84 14.71 12.15
CA MET A 46 14.05 14.29 10.77
C MET A 46 13.07 13.19 10.37
N LEU A 47 12.47 13.33 9.19
CA LEU A 47 11.57 12.33 8.62
C LEU A 47 12.33 11.03 8.29
N LYS A 48 11.71 9.89 8.57
CA LYS A 48 12.17 8.57 8.14
C LYS A 48 11.30 8.07 7.00
N MET A 49 11.97 7.58 5.96
CA MET A 49 11.34 6.91 4.84
C MET A 49 11.35 5.40 5.12
N LEU A 50 10.16 4.84 5.29
CA LEU A 50 9.93 3.41 5.43
C LEU A 50 9.43 2.88 4.09
N MET A 51 9.97 1.73 3.68
CA MET A 51 9.58 1.08 2.45
C MET A 51 9.01 -0.29 2.78
N ASP A 52 7.75 -0.50 2.43
CA ASP A 52 7.11 -1.79 2.56
C ASP A 52 7.65 -2.78 1.51
N PRO A 53 7.61 -4.09 1.78
CA PRO A 53 7.95 -5.11 0.77
C PRO A 53 7.11 -5.02 -0.51
N MET A 54 5.95 -4.35 -0.45
CA MET A 54 5.04 -4.14 -1.59
C MET A 54 5.28 -2.80 -2.33
N GLY A 55 6.32 -2.04 -1.97
CA GLY A 55 6.67 -0.77 -2.61
C GLY A 55 5.88 0.44 -2.10
N GLY A 56 5.14 0.30 -1.00
CA GLY A 56 4.56 1.43 -0.27
C GLY A 56 5.66 2.26 0.38
N ILE A 57 5.60 3.59 0.24
CA ILE A 57 6.53 4.51 0.89
C ILE A 57 5.76 5.29 1.96
N VAL A 58 6.17 5.13 3.21
CA VAL A 58 5.65 5.89 4.36
C VAL A 58 6.76 6.82 4.84
N MET A 59 6.49 8.12 4.82
CA MET A 59 7.38 9.11 5.43
C MET A 59 6.76 9.58 6.74
N THR A 60 7.44 9.36 7.85
CA THR A 60 6.96 9.78 9.17
C THR A 60 8.13 10.16 10.07
N ASN A 61 7.87 11.09 10.98
CA ASN A 61 8.76 11.46 12.08
C ASN A 61 8.25 10.92 13.43
N ASP A 62 7.11 10.24 13.46
CA ASP A 62 6.59 9.65 14.69
C ASP A 62 7.30 8.31 14.96
N GLY A 63 8.06 8.24 16.06
CA GLY A 63 8.77 7.05 16.48
C GLY A 63 7.87 5.83 16.71
N ASN A 64 6.67 6.00 17.26
CA ASN A 64 5.76 4.88 17.51
C ASN A 64 5.18 4.35 16.19
N ALA A 65 4.77 5.23 15.26
CA ALA A 65 4.39 4.82 13.91
C ALA A 65 5.51 4.04 13.21
N ILE A 66 6.76 4.50 13.33
CA ILE A 66 7.93 3.80 12.77
C ILE A 66 8.08 2.39 13.36
N LEU A 67 7.99 2.25 14.69
CA LEU A 67 8.14 0.98 15.38
C LEU A 67 7.02 -0.02 15.07
N ARG A 68 5.83 0.44 14.65
CA ARG A 68 4.71 -0.41 14.24
C ARG A 68 4.92 -1.07 12.88
N GLU A 69 5.58 -0.37 11.96
CA GLU A 69 5.82 -0.86 10.60
C GLU A 69 7.07 -1.75 10.50
N ILE A 70 8.05 -1.57 11.40
CA ILE A 70 9.28 -2.36 11.36
C ILE A 70 9.02 -3.79 11.83
N THR A 71 9.29 -4.75 10.95
CA THR A 71 9.26 -6.17 11.30
C THR A 71 10.57 -6.61 11.94
N VAL A 72 10.58 -6.83 13.26
CA VAL A 72 11.77 -7.31 13.98
C VAL A 72 11.67 -8.79 14.32
N THR A 73 12.77 -9.52 14.11
CA THR A 73 12.88 -10.96 14.41
C THR A 73 13.27 -11.23 15.86
N HIS A 74 14.16 -10.40 16.42
CA HIS A 74 14.76 -10.61 17.74
C HIS A 74 13.77 -10.33 18.90
N PRO A 75 13.61 -11.23 19.89
CA PRO A 75 12.63 -11.07 20.97
C PRO A 75 12.82 -9.80 21.82
N ALA A 76 14.04 -9.47 22.23
CA ALA A 76 14.30 -8.27 23.04
C ALA A 76 13.85 -6.97 22.35
N ALA A 77 14.00 -6.93 21.03
CA ALA A 77 13.57 -5.82 20.21
C ALA A 77 12.03 -5.72 20.12
N LYS A 78 11.34 -6.87 20.03
CA LYS A 78 9.86 -6.91 20.10
C LYS A 78 9.34 -6.38 21.43
N SER A 79 9.98 -6.75 22.54
CA SER A 79 9.62 -6.22 23.86
C SER A 79 9.76 -4.70 23.94
N MET A 80 10.78 -4.11 23.29
CA MET A 80 10.89 -2.66 23.24
C MET A 80 9.78 -2.00 22.40
N ILE A 81 9.36 -2.62 21.29
CA ILE A 81 8.22 -2.14 20.49
C ILE A 81 6.91 -2.22 21.31
N GLU A 82 6.73 -3.27 22.11
CA GLU A 82 5.60 -3.40 23.02
C GLU A 82 5.61 -2.31 24.09
N ILE A 83 6.76 -2.00 24.69
CA ILE A 83 6.91 -0.89 25.66
C ILE A 83 6.52 0.45 25.02
N ALA A 84 6.97 0.71 23.78
CA ALA A 84 6.60 1.93 23.05
C ALA A 84 5.08 2.01 22.84
N ARG A 85 4.44 0.88 22.53
CA ARG A 85 2.99 0.80 22.35
C ARG A 85 2.24 1.06 23.66
N THR A 86 2.68 0.47 24.77
CA THR A 86 2.04 0.71 26.08
C THR A 86 2.20 2.18 26.51
N GLN A 87 3.35 2.81 26.23
CA GLN A 87 3.57 4.23 26.54
C GLN A 87 2.65 5.14 25.73
N ASP A 88 2.45 4.83 24.46
CA ASP A 88 1.53 5.53 23.56
C ASP A 88 0.07 5.44 24.04
N GLU A 89 -0.33 4.29 24.59
CA GLU A 89 -1.68 4.09 25.12
C GLU A 89 -1.92 4.81 26.45
N GLU A 90 -0.92 4.85 27.34
CA GLU A 90 -1.06 5.44 28.69
C GLU A 90 -0.89 6.96 28.72
N VAL A 91 0.15 7.49 28.06
CA VAL A 91 0.54 8.90 28.18
C VAL A 91 0.52 9.61 26.81
N GLY A 92 0.49 8.86 25.71
CA GLY A 92 0.49 9.40 24.34
C GLY A 92 1.87 9.86 23.87
N ASP A 93 2.45 10.84 24.56
CA ASP A 93 3.76 11.40 24.20
C ASP A 93 4.93 10.69 24.93
N GLY A 94 6.15 10.90 24.42
CA GLY A 94 7.39 10.39 25.02
C GLY A 94 7.76 8.97 24.61
N THR A 95 7.02 8.35 23.70
CA THR A 95 7.31 7.00 23.16
C THR A 95 8.75 6.91 22.63
N THR A 96 9.17 7.90 21.83
CA THR A 96 10.54 7.97 21.29
C THR A 96 11.56 8.15 22.40
N SER A 97 11.29 9.02 23.38
CA SER A 97 12.19 9.30 24.51
C SER A 97 12.45 8.05 25.35
N VAL A 98 11.40 7.28 25.66
CA VAL A 98 11.50 6.05 26.46
C VAL A 98 12.41 5.03 25.78
N ILE A 99 12.23 4.80 24.48
CA ILE A 99 13.02 3.80 23.75
C ILE A 99 14.47 4.24 23.56
N VAL A 100 14.71 5.53 23.29
CA VAL A 100 16.07 6.07 23.18
C VAL A 100 16.80 5.96 24.52
N LEU A 101 16.16 6.34 25.63
CA LEU A 101 16.74 6.21 26.97
C LEU A 101 16.99 4.74 27.34
N ALA A 102 16.04 3.84 27.06
CA ALA A 102 16.21 2.42 27.34
C ALA A 102 17.38 1.80 26.55
N GLY A 103 17.52 2.16 25.27
CA GLY A 103 18.65 1.70 24.45
C GLY A 103 20.00 2.22 24.94
N GLU A 104 20.07 3.47 25.38
CA GLU A 104 21.28 4.06 25.94
C GLU A 104 21.66 3.41 27.29
N MET A 105 20.69 3.16 28.17
CA MET A 105 20.92 2.43 29.43
C MET A 105 21.45 1.02 29.18
N LEU A 106 20.94 0.32 28.15
CA LEU A 106 21.47 -0.99 27.74
C LEU A 106 22.90 -0.89 27.21
N ALA A 107 23.22 0.14 26.42
CA ALA A 107 24.56 0.36 25.88
C ALA A 107 25.58 0.66 26.99
N VAL A 108 25.21 1.46 27.98
CA VAL A 108 26.06 1.76 29.15
C VAL A 108 26.23 0.53 30.06
N ALA A 109 25.30 -0.42 30.05
CA ALA A 109 25.41 -1.67 30.80
C ALA A 109 26.43 -2.66 30.18
N GLU A 110 26.71 -2.57 28.88
CA GLU A 110 27.55 -3.53 28.15
C GLU A 110 28.98 -3.67 28.71
N PRO A 111 29.74 -2.59 28.98
CA PRO A 111 31.09 -2.68 29.51
C PRO A 111 31.14 -3.36 30.90
N PHE A 112 30.12 -3.15 31.74
CA PHE A 112 30.04 -3.78 33.06
C PHE A 112 29.83 -5.30 32.96
N LEU A 113 29.05 -5.76 31.96
CA LEU A 113 28.90 -7.17 31.66
C LEU A 113 30.19 -7.80 31.12
N GLN A 114 30.96 -7.04 30.32
CA GLN A 114 32.29 -7.46 29.85
C GLN A 114 33.29 -7.59 31.01
N GLN A 115 33.20 -6.71 32.02
CA GLN A 115 33.97 -6.75 33.26
C GLN A 115 33.53 -7.85 34.24
N GLN A 116 32.70 -8.80 33.81
CA GLN A 116 32.27 -9.96 34.62
C GLN A 116 31.35 -9.60 35.81
N ILE A 117 30.79 -8.39 35.85
CA ILE A 117 29.83 -8.01 36.88
C ILE A 117 28.53 -8.79 36.66
N HIS A 118 27.98 -9.36 37.73
CA HIS A 118 26.73 -10.11 37.64
C HIS A 118 25.55 -9.17 37.34
N PRO A 119 24.66 -9.48 36.37
CA PRO A 119 23.56 -8.59 35.96
C PRO A 119 22.68 -8.10 37.10
N THR A 120 22.47 -8.93 38.13
CA THR A 120 21.71 -8.57 39.35
C THR A 120 22.26 -7.32 40.04
N VAL A 121 23.58 -7.12 40.03
CA VAL A 121 24.22 -5.95 40.65
C VAL A 121 23.89 -4.68 39.85
N ILE A 122 23.95 -4.77 38.51
CA ILE A 122 23.60 -3.67 37.60
C ILE A 122 22.12 -3.31 37.76
N ILE A 123 21.24 -4.32 37.77
CA ILE A 123 19.78 -4.13 37.95
C ILE A 123 19.47 -3.47 39.29
N ARG A 124 20.17 -3.86 40.37
CA ARG A 124 19.99 -3.22 41.69
C ARG A 124 20.40 -1.75 41.65
N ALA A 125 21.56 -1.44 41.08
CA ALA A 125 22.03 -0.07 40.93
C ALA A 125 21.08 0.80 40.07
N TYR A 126 20.51 0.23 38.99
CA TYR A 126 19.54 0.96 38.15
C TYR A 126 18.22 1.22 38.88
N ARG A 127 17.78 0.32 39.77
CA ARG A 127 16.60 0.55 40.60
C ARG A 127 16.83 1.63 41.65
N GLU A 128 17.97 1.59 42.34
CA GLU A 128 18.37 2.64 43.30
C GLU A 128 18.45 4.01 42.60
N ALA A 129 19.12 4.07 41.43
CA ALA A 129 19.18 5.30 40.63
C ALA A 129 17.80 5.80 40.17
N LEU A 130 16.87 4.91 39.85
CA LEU A 130 15.50 5.28 39.47
C LEU A 130 14.76 5.94 40.63
N GLU A 131 14.87 5.40 41.85
CA GLU A 131 14.27 6.00 43.04
C GLU A 131 14.84 7.40 43.30
N ASP A 132 16.16 7.57 43.19
CA ASP A 132 16.82 8.87 43.33
C ASP A 132 16.36 9.86 42.25
N MET A 133 16.27 9.43 40.98
CA MET A 133 15.77 10.26 39.88
C MET A 133 14.34 10.76 40.14
N ILE A 134 13.46 9.89 40.65
CA ILE A 134 12.08 10.26 41.00
C ILE A 134 12.07 11.26 42.16
N ASN A 135 12.90 11.05 43.18
CA ASN A 135 13.00 11.95 44.34
C ASN A 135 13.46 13.36 43.93
N VAL A 136 14.47 13.46 43.05
CA VAL A 136 14.97 14.75 42.52
C VAL A 136 13.89 15.44 41.69
N LEU A 137 13.19 14.70 40.82
CA LEU A 137 12.10 15.25 40.01
C LEU A 137 10.96 15.79 40.88
N GLN A 138 10.58 15.08 41.94
CA GLN A 138 9.49 15.49 42.82
C GLN A 138 9.87 16.67 43.73
N ASN A 139 11.07 16.69 44.29
CA ASN A 139 11.43 17.64 45.35
C ASN A 139 12.19 18.88 44.86
N ASP A 140 13.08 18.73 43.87
CA ASP A 140 14.03 19.79 43.50
C ASP A 140 13.65 20.51 42.19
N VAL A 141 13.03 19.79 41.26
CA VAL A 141 12.72 20.30 39.91
C VAL A 141 11.24 20.62 39.72
N SER A 142 10.34 19.94 40.44
CA SER A 142 8.90 20.16 40.27
C SER A 142 8.47 21.54 40.79
N ILE A 143 7.67 22.23 39.97
CA ILE A 143 7.01 23.46 40.38
C ILE A 143 5.55 23.10 40.65
N ALA A 144 5.13 23.24 41.91
CA ALA A 144 3.76 22.95 42.29
C ALA A 144 2.80 23.98 41.67
N LEU A 145 1.92 23.50 40.79
CA LEU A 145 0.84 24.32 40.24
C LEU A 145 -0.39 24.23 41.15
N ASP A 146 -0.91 25.38 41.55
CA ASP A 146 -2.13 25.45 42.35
C ASP A 146 -3.33 25.07 41.48
N LYS A 147 -3.87 23.87 41.73
CA LYS A 147 -5.03 23.31 41.00
C LYS A 147 -6.33 24.08 41.26
N SER A 148 -6.39 24.87 42.34
CA SER A 148 -7.57 25.68 42.66
C SER A 148 -7.65 26.94 41.79
N ASP A 149 -6.51 27.41 41.29
CA ASP A 149 -6.42 28.55 40.39
C ASP A 149 -6.68 28.11 38.94
N LYS A 150 -7.97 28.01 38.59
CA LYS A 150 -8.43 27.68 37.23
C LYS A 150 -7.85 28.61 36.17
N SER A 151 -7.43 29.83 36.52
CA SER A 151 -6.88 30.78 35.56
C SER A 151 -5.46 30.45 35.15
N LYS A 152 -4.59 30.05 36.09
CA LYS A 152 -3.23 29.55 35.78
C LYS A 152 -3.24 28.20 35.09
N VAL A 153 -4.12 27.28 35.51
CA VAL A 153 -4.30 25.98 34.82
C VAL A 153 -4.76 26.23 33.37
N ALA A 154 -5.73 27.12 33.18
CA ALA A 154 -6.20 27.48 31.84
C ALA A 154 -5.11 28.18 31.04
N GLU A 155 -4.32 29.08 31.62
CA GLU A 155 -3.23 29.78 30.94
C GLU A 155 -2.16 28.82 30.41
N VAL A 156 -1.75 27.82 31.20
CA VAL A 156 -0.79 26.80 30.78
C VAL A 156 -1.36 25.93 29.65
N VAL A 157 -2.61 25.48 29.78
CA VAL A 157 -3.27 24.67 28.74
C VAL A 157 -3.50 25.49 27.46
N LYS A 158 -3.87 26.75 27.62
CA LYS A 158 -4.13 27.70 26.53
C LYS A 158 -2.84 28.04 25.79
N ALA A 159 -1.74 28.30 26.50
CA ALA A 159 -0.43 28.50 25.90
C ALA A 159 0.00 27.28 25.08
N CYS A 160 -0.14 26.06 25.61
CA CYS A 160 0.27 24.86 24.87
C CYS A 160 -0.58 24.56 23.63
N VAL A 161 -1.90 24.80 23.67
CA VAL A 161 -2.82 24.41 22.58
C VAL A 161 -3.10 25.56 21.62
N GLU A 162 -3.40 26.76 22.12
CA GLU A 162 -3.76 27.88 21.26
C GLU A 162 -2.56 28.41 20.49
N GLU A 163 -1.38 28.53 21.10
CA GLU A 163 -0.18 28.99 20.38
C GLU A 163 0.20 28.03 19.26
N PHE A 164 0.04 26.72 19.49
CA PHE A 164 0.33 25.72 18.47
C PHE A 164 -0.64 25.80 17.28
N VAL A 165 -1.95 25.88 17.54
CA VAL A 165 -2.96 26.00 16.48
C VAL A 165 -2.83 27.34 15.75
N GLN A 166 -2.55 28.41 16.49
CA GLN A 166 -2.35 29.73 15.93
C GLN A 166 -1.14 29.75 14.99
N ARG A 167 0.01 29.19 15.41
CA ARG A 167 1.22 29.10 14.58
C ARG A 167 0.97 28.37 13.26
N ILE A 168 0.27 27.22 13.31
CA ILE A 168 -0.11 26.47 12.10
C ILE A 168 -0.97 27.34 11.16
N CYS A 169 -1.92 28.09 11.72
CA CYS A 169 -2.77 28.97 10.92
C CYS A 169 -1.96 30.15 10.34
N GLU A 170 -1.02 30.72 11.09
CA GLU A 170 -0.14 31.79 10.64
C GLU A 170 0.73 31.36 9.46
N ASP A 171 1.30 30.15 9.49
CA ASP A 171 2.06 29.58 8.37
C ASP A 171 1.22 29.53 7.07
N ILE A 172 -0.04 29.09 7.19
CA ILE A 172 -0.97 29.01 6.05
C ILE A 172 -1.34 30.41 5.55
N ILE A 173 -1.63 31.34 6.48
CA ILE A 173 -2.03 32.71 6.17
C ILE A 173 -0.88 33.48 5.52
N ALA A 174 0.38 33.18 5.86
CA ALA A 174 1.56 33.82 5.28
C ALA A 174 1.60 33.71 3.75
N VAL A 175 1.14 32.58 3.22
CA VAL A 175 1.07 32.28 1.78
C VAL A 175 -0.21 32.83 1.12
N LYS A 176 -1.17 33.32 1.91
CA LYS A 176 -2.44 33.96 1.49
C LYS A 176 -3.25 33.15 0.46
N PRO A 177 -3.58 31.86 0.71
CA PRO A 177 -4.46 31.09 -0.16
C PRO A 177 -5.93 31.49 0.03
N ASP A 178 -6.75 31.40 -1.02
CA ASP A 178 -8.21 31.57 -0.92
C ASP A 178 -8.91 30.32 -0.35
N LEU A 179 -8.34 29.14 -0.64
CA LEU A 179 -8.88 27.83 -0.34
C LEU A 179 -7.82 26.91 0.26
N VAL A 180 -8.19 26.18 1.32
CA VAL A 180 -7.33 25.20 1.99
C VAL A 180 -8.01 23.84 2.00
N PHE A 181 -7.31 22.81 1.54
CA PHE A 181 -7.78 21.43 1.54
C PHE A 181 -7.00 20.62 2.58
N THR A 182 -7.69 20.00 3.54
CA THR A 182 -7.07 19.14 4.55
C THR A 182 -7.58 17.70 4.45
N GLU A 183 -6.66 16.73 4.56
CA GLU A 183 -7.03 15.32 4.64
C GLU A 183 -7.75 15.00 5.96
N LYS A 184 -7.37 15.69 7.03
CA LYS A 184 -7.95 15.51 8.37
C LYS A 184 -8.98 16.59 8.69
N GLY A 185 -9.54 16.51 9.90
CA GLY A 185 -10.42 17.55 10.43
C GLY A 185 -9.68 18.86 10.69
N VAL A 186 -10.43 19.96 10.70
CA VAL A 186 -9.95 21.28 11.11
C VAL A 186 -10.68 21.65 12.41
N SER A 187 -9.92 22.04 13.43
CA SER A 187 -10.46 22.48 14.73
C SER A 187 -11.28 23.77 14.58
N ASP A 188 -12.27 23.98 15.45
CA ASP A 188 -13.13 25.17 15.40
C ASP A 188 -12.34 26.47 15.66
N LEU A 189 -11.29 26.40 16.49
CA LEU A 189 -10.37 27.50 16.70
C LEU A 189 -9.63 27.88 15.40
N ALA A 190 -9.13 26.88 14.67
CA ALA A 190 -8.47 27.08 13.38
C ALA A 190 -9.46 27.62 12.32
N GLN A 191 -10.71 27.13 12.31
CA GLN A 191 -11.75 27.67 11.42
C GLN A 191 -11.99 29.16 11.66
N HIS A 192 -12.00 29.61 12.92
CA HIS A 192 -12.15 31.03 13.25
C HIS A 192 -10.95 31.87 12.78
N TYR A 193 -9.72 31.39 12.90
CA TYR A 193 -8.54 32.09 12.38
C TYR A 193 -8.53 32.17 10.84
N LEU A 194 -8.82 31.06 10.17
CA LEU A 194 -8.90 31.01 8.71
C LEU A 194 -10.03 31.90 8.17
N LEU A 195 -11.19 31.93 8.85
CA LEU A 195 -12.30 32.79 8.50
C LEU A 195 -11.94 34.28 8.60
N LYS A 196 -11.20 34.69 9.64
CA LYS A 196 -10.70 36.07 9.78
C LYS A 196 -9.77 36.47 8.65
N ALA A 197 -9.01 35.52 8.11
CA ALA A 197 -8.14 35.72 6.96
C ALA A 197 -8.88 35.61 5.61
N GLY A 198 -10.18 35.30 5.61
CA GLY A 198 -10.98 35.14 4.39
C GLY A 198 -10.76 33.82 3.65
N ILE A 199 -10.17 32.82 4.32
CA ILE A 199 -9.76 31.55 3.72
C ILE A 199 -10.84 30.49 3.94
N THR A 200 -11.28 29.83 2.87
CA THR A 200 -12.26 28.73 2.96
C THR A 200 -11.55 27.38 3.13
N ALA A 201 -11.86 26.65 4.20
CA ALA A 201 -11.26 25.35 4.47
C ALA A 201 -12.21 24.18 4.15
N ILE A 202 -11.75 23.22 3.36
CA ILE A 202 -12.42 21.94 3.15
C ILE A 202 -11.66 20.86 3.90
N ARG A 203 -12.39 20.19 4.80
CA ARG A 203 -11.85 19.17 5.70
C ARG A 203 -12.24 17.76 5.26
N ARG A 204 -11.46 16.77 5.70
CA ARG A 204 -11.73 15.33 5.51
C ARG A 204 -11.75 14.88 4.04
N LEU A 205 -10.86 15.42 3.21
CA LEU A 205 -10.68 14.90 1.86
C LEU A 205 -9.98 13.54 1.86
N ARG A 206 -10.37 12.67 0.92
CA ARG A 206 -9.66 11.43 0.65
C ARG A 206 -8.33 11.74 -0.05
N LYS A 207 -7.30 10.95 0.23
CA LYS A 207 -5.98 11.08 -0.40
C LYS A 207 -6.04 11.02 -1.93
N THR A 208 -6.92 10.17 -2.49
CA THR A 208 -7.14 10.08 -3.95
C THR A 208 -7.67 11.38 -4.54
N ASP A 209 -8.50 12.11 -3.79
CA ASP A 209 -9.08 13.37 -4.24
C ASP A 209 -8.08 14.51 -4.09
N ASN A 210 -7.28 14.53 -3.00
CA ASN A 210 -6.17 15.47 -2.86
C ASN A 210 -5.21 15.39 -4.04
N LEU A 211 -4.86 14.18 -4.49
CA LEU A 211 -4.00 14.00 -5.67
C LEU A 211 -4.65 14.53 -6.95
N ARG A 212 -5.97 14.41 -7.11
CA ARG A 212 -6.70 14.95 -8.26
C ARG A 212 -6.77 16.47 -8.21
N VAL A 213 -7.07 17.05 -7.05
CA VAL A 213 -7.11 18.50 -6.84
C VAL A 213 -5.72 19.11 -7.09
N ALA A 214 -4.67 18.51 -6.55
CA ALA A 214 -3.29 18.91 -6.82
C ALA A 214 -2.95 18.90 -8.32
N ARG A 215 -3.35 17.84 -9.05
CA ARG A 215 -3.15 17.73 -10.50
C ARG A 215 -4.00 18.71 -11.31
N ALA A 216 -5.19 19.06 -10.84
CA ALA A 216 -6.10 19.97 -11.54
C ALA A 216 -5.72 21.45 -11.31
N CYS A 217 -5.33 21.81 -10.09
CA CYS A 217 -5.00 23.18 -9.70
C CYS A 217 -3.51 23.51 -9.86
N GLY A 218 -2.65 22.49 -9.98
CA GLY A 218 -1.19 22.65 -10.00
C GLY A 218 -0.55 22.85 -8.62
N ALA A 219 -1.29 22.57 -7.54
CA ALA A 219 -0.77 22.65 -6.17
C ALA A 219 0.12 21.44 -5.84
N THR A 220 1.09 21.61 -4.96
CA THR A 220 1.87 20.52 -4.36
C THR A 220 1.24 20.12 -3.02
N ILE A 221 1.31 18.84 -2.69
CA ILE A 221 0.79 18.35 -1.41
C ILE A 221 1.93 18.40 -0.40
N VAL A 222 1.74 19.18 0.65
CA VAL A 222 2.73 19.35 1.74
C VAL A 222 2.22 18.66 3.00
N ASN A 223 3.13 18.01 3.74
CA ASN A 223 2.79 17.29 4.96
C ASN A 223 2.84 18.17 6.23
N ARG A 224 3.70 19.20 6.23
CA ARG A 224 3.92 20.13 7.35
C ARG A 224 3.63 21.56 6.90
N THR A 225 2.95 22.36 7.74
CA THR A 225 2.62 23.75 7.39
C THR A 225 3.83 24.67 7.40
N GLU A 226 4.85 24.37 8.21
CA GLU A 226 6.08 25.18 8.29
C GLU A 226 6.90 25.16 6.99
N GLU A 227 6.73 24.14 6.15
CA GLU A 227 7.44 23.98 4.87
C GLU A 227 6.69 24.64 3.70
N LEU A 228 5.54 25.27 3.97
CA LEU A 228 4.70 25.83 2.93
C LEU A 228 5.39 27.03 2.26
N THR A 229 5.54 26.97 0.93
CA THR A 229 6.09 28.06 0.13
C THR A 229 5.05 28.58 -0.86
N GLU A 230 5.28 29.80 -1.38
CA GLU A 230 4.40 30.38 -2.42
C GLU A 230 4.31 29.53 -3.70
N LYS A 231 5.30 28.65 -3.95
CA LYS A 231 5.30 27.73 -5.10
C LYS A 231 4.30 26.59 -4.96
N ASP A 232 3.88 26.31 -3.74
CA ASP A 232 2.97 25.20 -3.44
C ASP A 232 1.50 25.56 -3.71
N VAL A 233 1.22 26.86 -3.91
CA VAL A 233 -0.12 27.38 -4.18
C VAL A 233 -0.55 27.11 -5.62
N GLY A 234 -1.62 26.32 -5.77
CA GLY A 234 -2.23 26.05 -7.07
C GLY A 234 -3.12 27.19 -7.56
N THR A 235 -2.58 28.08 -8.39
CA THR A 235 -3.32 29.19 -9.04
C THR A 235 -4.12 28.76 -10.28
N GLY A 236 -4.17 27.46 -10.56
CA GLY A 236 -4.80 26.89 -11.76
C GLY A 236 -6.31 26.75 -11.70
N CYS A 237 -6.95 26.98 -10.54
CA CYS A 237 -8.41 26.91 -10.36
C CYS A 237 -9.09 28.15 -10.93
N GLY A 238 -10.15 27.97 -11.72
CA GLY A 238 -10.96 29.08 -12.23
C GLY A 238 -12.13 29.41 -11.30
N LEU A 239 -13.03 28.45 -11.11
CA LEU A 239 -14.26 28.62 -10.34
C LEU A 239 -14.38 27.55 -9.26
N PHE A 240 -14.54 28.02 -8.03
CA PHE A 240 -14.91 27.21 -6.88
C PHE A 240 -16.39 27.42 -6.55
N GLU A 241 -17.17 26.34 -6.53
CA GLU A 241 -18.60 26.42 -6.23
C GLU A 241 -19.07 25.25 -5.37
N VAL A 242 -19.93 25.52 -4.40
CA VAL A 242 -20.63 24.49 -3.63
C VAL A 242 -22.06 24.39 -4.16
N ARG A 243 -22.40 23.28 -4.82
CA ARG A 243 -23.75 23.00 -5.31
C ARG A 243 -24.34 21.81 -4.59
N LYS A 244 -25.61 21.91 -4.21
CA LYS A 244 -26.38 20.78 -3.70
C LYS A 244 -26.89 19.93 -4.87
N LEU A 245 -26.56 18.63 -4.89
CA LEU A 245 -27.11 17.67 -5.85
C LEU A 245 -27.82 16.55 -5.09
N GLY A 246 -29.14 16.46 -5.27
CA GLY A 246 -29.97 15.59 -4.44
C GLY A 246 -29.95 16.09 -2.98
N ASP A 247 -29.59 15.20 -2.06
CA ASP A 247 -29.53 15.51 -0.62
C ASP A 247 -28.11 15.86 -0.13
N GLU A 248 -27.10 15.80 -0.98
CA GLU A 248 -25.70 16.01 -0.62
C GLU A 248 -25.13 17.31 -1.21
N TYR A 249 -24.19 17.91 -0.48
CA TYR A 249 -23.42 19.07 -0.94
C TYR A 249 -22.16 18.61 -1.66
N PHE A 250 -22.02 19.03 -2.91
CA PHE A 250 -20.84 18.79 -3.71
C PHE A 250 -20.05 20.07 -3.89
N THR A 251 -18.74 19.95 -3.79
CA THR A 251 -17.81 21.02 -4.11
C THR A 251 -17.26 20.80 -5.51
N PHE A 252 -17.43 21.80 -6.37
CA PHE A 252 -16.95 21.84 -7.73
C PHE A 252 -15.73 22.75 -7.83
N ILE A 253 -14.69 22.21 -8.45
CA ILE A 253 -13.49 22.93 -8.85
C ILE A 253 -13.48 22.86 -10.36
N THR A 254 -13.88 23.95 -11.01
CA THR A 254 -14.17 24.02 -12.45
C THR A 254 -13.35 25.12 -13.11
N GLU A 255 -13.32 25.11 -14.45
CA GLU A 255 -12.59 26.11 -15.24
C GLU A 255 -11.07 26.12 -14.96
N CYS A 256 -10.49 24.95 -14.65
CA CYS A 256 -9.05 24.83 -14.48
C CYS A 256 -8.31 25.04 -15.80
N LYS A 257 -7.18 25.76 -15.77
CA LYS A 257 -6.44 26.18 -16.98
C LYS A 257 -5.84 25.00 -17.79
N ASP A 258 -5.32 23.98 -17.10
CA ASP A 258 -4.75 22.78 -17.73
C ASP A 258 -4.97 21.54 -16.84
N PRO A 259 -6.21 20.99 -16.80
CA PRO A 259 -6.54 19.94 -15.86
C PRO A 259 -6.01 18.59 -16.33
N LYS A 260 -4.96 18.10 -15.65
CA LYS A 260 -4.50 16.69 -15.77
C LYS A 260 -5.46 15.70 -15.10
N ALA A 261 -6.45 16.19 -14.36
CA ALA A 261 -7.48 15.40 -13.71
C ALA A 261 -8.86 15.98 -14.06
N CYS A 262 -9.76 15.11 -14.49
CA CYS A 262 -11.16 15.43 -14.74
C CYS A 262 -12.05 14.46 -13.97
N THR A 263 -13.26 14.90 -13.63
CA THR A 263 -14.25 14.10 -12.92
C THR A 263 -15.48 13.97 -13.80
N ILE A 264 -15.87 12.73 -14.11
CA ILE A 264 -17.09 12.42 -14.85
C ILE A 264 -18.17 12.05 -13.83
N LEU A 265 -19.24 12.84 -13.76
CA LEU A 265 -20.36 12.57 -12.87
C LEU A 265 -21.35 11.61 -13.54
N LEU A 266 -21.36 10.36 -13.11
CA LEU A 266 -22.33 9.35 -13.56
C LEU A 266 -23.62 9.45 -12.75
N ARG A 267 -24.76 9.50 -13.44
CA ARG A 267 -26.10 9.46 -12.85
C ARG A 267 -26.87 8.32 -13.47
N GLY A 268 -27.52 7.50 -12.65
CA GLY A 268 -28.21 6.30 -13.07
C GLY A 268 -29.28 5.90 -12.07
N ALA A 269 -30.20 5.03 -12.49
CA ALA A 269 -31.34 4.61 -11.69
C ALA A 269 -30.97 3.69 -10.51
N SER A 270 -29.90 2.90 -10.65
CA SER A 270 -29.43 1.98 -9.62
C SER A 270 -27.90 1.98 -9.52
N LYS A 271 -27.38 1.55 -8.35
CA LYS A 271 -25.93 1.42 -8.13
C LYS A 271 -25.30 0.37 -9.04
N ASP A 272 -26.02 -0.71 -9.36
CA ASP A 272 -25.50 -1.77 -10.22
C ASP A 272 -25.29 -1.28 -11.66
N ILE A 273 -26.23 -0.50 -12.19
CA ILE A 273 -26.09 0.13 -13.51
C ILE A 273 -24.92 1.12 -13.50
N LEU A 274 -24.75 1.89 -12.42
CA LEU A 274 -23.65 2.83 -12.28
C LEU A 274 -22.28 2.12 -12.26
N ASN A 275 -22.16 1.05 -11.48
CA ASN A 275 -20.92 0.26 -11.41
C ASN A 275 -20.58 -0.36 -12.77
N GLU A 276 -21.59 -0.85 -13.48
CA GLU A 276 -21.41 -1.42 -14.82
C GLU A 276 -21.06 -0.33 -15.85
N THR A 277 -21.70 0.83 -15.77
CA THR A 277 -21.40 1.99 -16.62
C THR A 277 -20.00 2.52 -16.36
N GLU A 278 -19.55 2.56 -15.10
CA GLU A 278 -18.20 2.97 -14.74
C GLU A 278 -17.15 2.04 -15.37
N ARG A 279 -17.34 0.73 -15.28
CA ARG A 279 -16.44 -0.26 -15.90
C ARG A 279 -16.39 -0.09 -17.41
N ASN A 280 -17.55 -0.04 -18.06
CA ASN A 280 -17.65 0.13 -19.50
C ASN A 280 -17.02 1.45 -19.97
N LEU A 281 -17.17 2.53 -19.20
CA LEU A 281 -16.55 3.81 -19.51
C LEU A 281 -15.03 3.77 -19.33
N GLN A 282 -14.53 3.14 -18.27
CA GLN A 282 -13.07 2.96 -18.07
C GLN A 282 -12.45 2.16 -19.22
N ASP A 283 -13.09 1.09 -19.66
CA ASP A 283 -12.63 0.29 -20.79
C ASP A 283 -12.64 1.09 -22.10
N ALA A 284 -13.71 1.85 -22.36
CA ALA A 284 -13.78 2.74 -23.51
C ALA A 284 -12.67 3.81 -23.49
N LEU A 285 -12.39 4.40 -22.33
CA LEU A 285 -11.30 5.38 -22.17
C LEU A 285 -9.92 4.75 -22.38
N HIS A 286 -9.72 3.50 -21.93
CA HIS A 286 -8.48 2.76 -22.19
C HIS A 286 -8.29 2.47 -23.68
N VAL A 287 -9.34 2.07 -24.39
CA VAL A 287 -9.31 1.85 -25.84
C VAL A 287 -9.00 3.17 -26.56
N ALA A 288 -9.69 4.25 -26.21
CA ALA A 288 -9.45 5.57 -26.77
C ALA A 288 -8.00 6.05 -26.54
N ARG A 289 -7.48 5.89 -25.32
CA ARG A 289 -6.08 6.20 -24.98
C ARG A 289 -5.12 5.41 -25.86
N ASN A 290 -5.33 4.11 -25.98
CA ASN A 290 -4.47 3.24 -26.76
C ASN A 290 -4.47 3.62 -28.26
N LEU A 291 -5.62 4.06 -28.79
CA LEU A 291 -5.73 4.55 -30.18
C LEU A 291 -5.06 5.91 -30.39
N MET A 292 -5.09 6.79 -29.39
CA MET A 292 -4.36 8.06 -29.44
C MET A 292 -2.85 7.86 -29.43
N LEU A 293 -2.36 6.83 -28.72
CA LEU A 293 -0.93 6.49 -28.67
C LEU A 293 -0.47 5.73 -29.93
N GLU A 294 -1.23 4.72 -30.35
CA GLU A 294 -0.96 3.92 -31.55
C GLU A 294 -2.26 3.71 -32.34
N PRO A 295 -2.48 4.48 -33.42
CA PRO A 295 -3.74 4.46 -34.18
C PRO A 295 -3.78 3.26 -35.15
N ARG A 296 -3.65 2.04 -34.62
CA ARG A 296 -3.66 0.79 -35.40
C ARG A 296 -4.69 -0.16 -34.83
N LEU A 297 -5.55 -0.66 -35.72
CA LEU A 297 -6.64 -1.58 -35.41
C LEU A 297 -6.42 -2.90 -36.14
N VAL A 298 -6.93 -3.97 -35.54
CA VAL A 298 -6.94 -5.32 -36.11
C VAL A 298 -8.34 -5.93 -35.99
N PRO A 299 -8.78 -6.78 -36.93
CA PRO A 299 -10.11 -7.38 -36.88
C PRO A 299 -10.26 -8.29 -35.67
N GLY A 300 -11.32 -8.12 -34.87
CA GLY A 300 -11.53 -8.91 -33.64
C GLY A 300 -12.05 -10.33 -33.87
N GLY A 301 -12.72 -10.90 -32.88
CA GLY A 301 -13.50 -12.15 -33.04
C GLY A 301 -12.66 -13.39 -33.41
N GLY A 302 -11.39 -13.43 -33.00
CA GLY A 302 -10.48 -14.54 -33.31
C GLY A 302 -9.86 -14.50 -34.71
N ALA A 303 -10.11 -13.45 -35.50
CA ALA A 303 -9.56 -13.28 -36.85
C ALA A 303 -8.04 -13.09 -36.82
N VAL A 304 -7.55 -12.21 -35.93
CA VAL A 304 -6.09 -11.99 -35.75
C VAL A 304 -5.38 -13.27 -35.37
N GLU A 305 -5.93 -14.02 -34.40
CA GLU A 305 -5.32 -15.24 -33.90
C GLU A 305 -5.21 -16.30 -35.00
N MET A 306 -6.22 -16.41 -35.86
CA MET A 306 -6.20 -17.33 -36.99
C MET A 306 -5.20 -16.87 -38.08
N ALA A 307 -5.17 -15.58 -38.40
CA ALA A 307 -4.22 -15.02 -39.35
C ALA A 307 -2.75 -15.19 -38.87
N VAL A 308 -2.48 -14.96 -37.59
CA VAL A 308 -1.15 -15.16 -36.99
C VAL A 308 -0.81 -16.65 -36.93
N SER A 309 -1.75 -17.51 -36.54
CA SER A 309 -1.57 -18.97 -36.54
C SER A 309 -1.16 -19.50 -37.92
N GLN A 310 -1.86 -19.05 -38.96
CA GLN A 310 -1.55 -19.42 -40.34
C GLN A 310 -0.15 -18.91 -40.73
N ALA A 311 0.14 -17.63 -40.49
CA ALA A 311 1.43 -17.04 -40.83
C ALA A 311 2.61 -17.73 -40.13
N LEU A 312 2.45 -18.13 -38.85
CA LEU A 312 3.45 -18.88 -38.10
C LEU A 312 3.65 -20.30 -38.65
N THR A 313 2.55 -20.96 -39.04
CA THR A 313 2.59 -22.31 -39.63
C THR A 313 3.34 -22.34 -40.97
N HIS A 314 3.26 -21.27 -41.77
CA HIS A 314 3.99 -21.16 -43.04
C HIS A 314 5.48 -20.81 -42.87
N LYS A 315 5.84 -20.02 -41.85
CA LYS A 315 7.22 -19.53 -41.68
C LYS A 315 8.21 -20.60 -41.22
N GLN A 316 7.81 -21.56 -40.38
CA GLN A 316 8.71 -22.61 -39.90
C GLN A 316 8.01 -23.95 -39.66
N ILE A 317 8.69 -25.04 -40.01
CA ILE A 317 8.19 -26.43 -39.93
C ILE A 317 8.53 -27.08 -38.57
N GLN A 318 9.31 -26.43 -37.71
CA GLN A 318 9.73 -26.99 -36.42
C GLN A 318 8.55 -27.13 -35.44
N GLY A 319 8.54 -28.24 -34.69
CA GLY A 319 7.45 -28.64 -33.78
C GLY A 319 6.97 -27.55 -32.80
N PRO A 320 7.86 -26.82 -32.09
CA PRO A 320 7.44 -25.79 -31.12
C PRO A 320 6.74 -24.59 -31.75
N TYR A 321 7.19 -24.13 -32.92
CA TYR A 321 6.54 -23.02 -33.63
C TYR A 321 5.12 -23.38 -34.09
N ARG A 322 4.94 -24.61 -34.58
CA ARG A 322 3.62 -25.14 -34.93
C ARG A 322 2.71 -25.29 -33.69
N ALA A 323 3.26 -25.68 -32.54
CA ALA A 323 2.50 -25.78 -31.30
C ALA A 323 1.96 -24.40 -30.84
N VAL A 324 2.77 -23.34 -30.93
CA VAL A 324 2.33 -21.97 -30.63
C VAL A 324 1.26 -21.50 -31.61
N ALA A 325 1.42 -21.78 -32.91
CA ALA A 325 0.40 -21.48 -33.91
C ALA A 325 -0.94 -22.15 -33.59
N GLN A 326 -0.93 -23.43 -33.23
CA GLN A 326 -2.14 -24.17 -32.83
C GLN A 326 -2.72 -23.65 -31.51
N ALA A 327 -1.89 -23.21 -30.57
CA ALA A 327 -2.32 -22.65 -29.30
C ALA A 327 -3.12 -21.35 -29.49
N LEU A 328 -2.74 -20.48 -30.44
CA LEU A 328 -3.48 -19.25 -30.72
C LEU A 328 -4.93 -19.50 -31.16
N GLU A 329 -5.21 -20.65 -31.77
CA GLU A 329 -6.57 -21.01 -32.18
C GLU A 329 -7.52 -21.29 -31.01
N ILE A 330 -7.02 -21.36 -29.77
CA ILE A 330 -7.87 -21.53 -28.58
C ILE A 330 -8.85 -20.36 -28.42
N ILE A 331 -8.50 -19.16 -28.85
CA ILE A 331 -9.35 -17.97 -28.73
C ILE A 331 -10.60 -18.12 -29.60
N PRO A 332 -10.50 -18.29 -30.94
CA PRO A 332 -11.68 -18.56 -31.76
C PRO A 332 -12.40 -19.86 -31.36
N ARG A 333 -11.68 -20.88 -30.88
CA ARG A 333 -12.30 -22.11 -30.36
C ARG A 333 -13.23 -21.82 -29.17
N THR A 334 -12.73 -21.06 -28.21
CA THR A 334 -13.47 -20.74 -26.98
C THR A 334 -14.64 -19.82 -27.29
N LEU A 335 -14.48 -18.87 -28.22
CA LEU A 335 -15.59 -18.06 -28.70
C LEU A 335 -16.71 -18.93 -29.30
N ALA A 336 -16.38 -19.83 -30.24
CA ALA A 336 -17.37 -20.75 -30.80
C ALA A 336 -18.04 -21.64 -29.73
N GLN A 337 -17.28 -22.10 -28.74
CA GLN A 337 -17.80 -22.91 -27.65
C GLN A 337 -18.79 -22.13 -26.78
N ASN A 338 -18.47 -20.89 -26.44
CA ASN A 338 -19.34 -20.03 -25.62
C ASN A 338 -20.64 -19.66 -26.35
N CYS A 339 -20.60 -19.58 -27.68
CA CYS A 339 -21.80 -19.36 -28.51
C CYS A 339 -22.63 -20.65 -28.73
N GLY A 340 -22.22 -21.80 -28.18
CA GLY A 340 -22.89 -23.09 -28.39
C GLY A 340 -22.72 -23.65 -29.81
N ALA A 341 -21.80 -23.11 -30.61
CA ALA A 341 -21.53 -23.59 -31.95
C ALA A 341 -20.66 -24.86 -31.94
N ASN A 342 -20.78 -25.69 -32.98
CA ASN A 342 -19.92 -26.86 -33.14
C ASN A 342 -18.49 -26.41 -33.47
N THR A 343 -17.63 -26.43 -32.45
CA THR A 343 -16.25 -25.95 -32.49
C THR A 343 -15.40 -26.58 -33.58
N ILE A 344 -15.60 -27.87 -33.87
CA ILE A 344 -14.81 -28.59 -34.88
C ILE A 344 -15.17 -28.08 -36.28
N ARG A 345 -16.47 -27.99 -36.57
CA ARG A 345 -16.96 -27.54 -37.89
C ARG A 345 -16.60 -26.08 -38.14
N THR A 346 -16.81 -25.21 -37.15
CA THR A 346 -16.55 -23.78 -37.28
C THR A 346 -15.06 -23.48 -37.42
N LEU A 347 -14.18 -24.11 -36.62
CA LEU A 347 -12.74 -23.93 -36.79
C LEU A 347 -12.22 -24.46 -38.12
N THR A 348 -12.71 -25.60 -38.57
CA THR A 348 -12.28 -26.19 -39.86
C THR A 348 -12.66 -25.26 -41.02
N ALA A 349 -13.88 -24.73 -41.00
CA ALA A 349 -14.33 -23.75 -41.99
C ALA A 349 -13.58 -22.42 -41.88
N LEU A 350 -13.28 -21.95 -40.66
CA LEU A 350 -12.53 -20.72 -40.43
C LEU A 350 -11.10 -20.83 -40.96
N ARG A 351 -10.42 -21.95 -40.67
CA ARG A 351 -9.09 -22.26 -41.22
C ARG A 351 -9.10 -22.29 -42.74
N ALA A 352 -10.10 -22.92 -43.36
CA ALA A 352 -10.21 -22.99 -44.82
C ALA A 352 -10.33 -21.59 -45.45
N LYS A 353 -11.13 -20.70 -44.85
CA LYS A 353 -11.25 -19.30 -45.31
C LYS A 353 -9.93 -18.53 -45.21
N HIS A 354 -9.19 -18.71 -44.11
CA HIS A 354 -7.87 -18.08 -43.94
C HIS A 354 -6.82 -18.67 -44.89
N ALA A 355 -6.83 -19.99 -45.09
CA ALA A 355 -5.98 -20.70 -46.06
C ALA A 355 -6.19 -20.23 -47.51
N SER A 356 -7.42 -19.88 -47.87
CA SER A 356 -7.76 -19.39 -49.21
C SER A 356 -7.33 -17.94 -49.48
N HIS A 357 -6.94 -17.18 -48.46
CA HIS A 357 -6.54 -15.79 -48.63
C HIS A 357 -5.12 -15.69 -49.24
N PRO A 358 -4.91 -14.95 -50.36
CA PRO A 358 -3.60 -14.80 -50.97
C PRO A 358 -2.60 -14.11 -50.03
N GLN A 359 -1.40 -14.66 -49.91
CA GLN A 359 -0.34 -14.22 -48.99
C GLN A 359 0.47 -12.99 -49.46
N GLY A 360 -0.03 -12.26 -50.45
CA GLY A 360 0.60 -11.04 -50.99
C GLY A 360 -0.32 -9.82 -51.00
N ASP A 361 -1.55 -9.96 -50.51
CA ASP A 361 -2.46 -8.82 -50.44
C ASP A 361 -2.15 -7.97 -49.21
N THR A 362 -2.25 -6.66 -49.35
CA THR A 362 -1.94 -5.69 -48.27
C THR A 362 -2.99 -5.72 -47.16
N THR A 363 -4.14 -6.36 -47.40
CA THR A 363 -5.21 -6.54 -46.42
C THR A 363 -5.11 -7.91 -45.74
N PRO A 364 -5.00 -7.96 -44.40
CA PRO A 364 -5.07 -9.22 -43.67
C PRO A 364 -6.46 -9.83 -43.77
N CYS A 365 -6.54 -11.16 -43.71
CA CYS A 365 -7.81 -11.89 -43.65
C CYS A 365 -8.63 -11.41 -42.43
N SER A 366 -9.83 -10.90 -42.68
CA SER A 366 -10.72 -10.30 -41.67
C SER A 366 -11.84 -11.22 -41.20
N TYR A 367 -11.87 -12.47 -41.65
CA TYR A 367 -12.90 -13.42 -41.20
C TYR A 367 -12.67 -13.82 -39.74
N GLY A 368 -13.72 -13.77 -38.93
CA GLY A 368 -13.70 -14.22 -37.54
C GLY A 368 -15.00 -14.92 -37.16
N ILE A 369 -15.18 -15.19 -35.88
CA ILE A 369 -16.41 -15.77 -35.31
C ILE A 369 -17.20 -14.64 -34.64
N ASN A 370 -18.48 -14.52 -34.99
CA ASN A 370 -19.40 -13.61 -34.32
C ASN A 370 -19.79 -14.20 -32.94
N GLY A 371 -19.65 -13.40 -31.88
CA GLY A 371 -19.93 -13.82 -30.51
C GLY A 371 -21.41 -14.01 -30.17
N GLU A 372 -22.33 -13.45 -30.95
CA GLU A 372 -23.77 -13.55 -30.76
C GLU A 372 -24.36 -14.75 -31.50
N THR A 373 -23.95 -14.96 -32.75
CA THR A 373 -24.52 -16.00 -33.62
C THR A 373 -23.66 -17.26 -33.72
N GLY A 374 -22.37 -17.18 -33.38
CA GLY A 374 -21.41 -18.29 -33.55
C GLY A 374 -21.05 -18.59 -35.00
N GLU A 375 -21.46 -17.75 -35.96
CA GLU A 375 -21.19 -17.91 -37.39
C GLU A 375 -19.89 -17.21 -37.82
N ILE A 376 -19.35 -17.64 -38.97
CA ILE A 376 -18.12 -17.07 -39.52
C ILE A 376 -18.46 -15.88 -40.42
N VAL A 377 -18.07 -14.69 -39.99
CA VAL A 377 -18.41 -13.41 -40.62
C VAL A 377 -17.15 -12.59 -40.89
N ASP A 378 -17.24 -11.62 -41.80
CA ASP A 378 -16.17 -10.65 -42.01
C ASP A 378 -16.24 -9.54 -40.95
N MET A 379 -15.23 -9.50 -40.09
CA MET A 379 -15.14 -8.56 -38.96
C MET A 379 -15.00 -7.11 -39.43
N LYS A 380 -14.42 -6.88 -40.61
CA LYS A 380 -14.28 -5.54 -41.20
C LYS A 380 -15.64 -4.97 -41.58
N VAL A 381 -16.52 -5.81 -42.13
CA VAL A 381 -17.88 -5.43 -42.51
C VAL A 381 -18.76 -5.23 -41.28
N GLN A 382 -18.60 -6.06 -40.26
CA GLN A 382 -19.33 -5.90 -38.99
C GLN A 382 -18.80 -4.76 -38.11
N GLY A 383 -17.65 -4.17 -38.43
CA GLY A 383 -17.05 -3.09 -37.64
C GLY A 383 -16.48 -3.56 -36.30
N ILE A 384 -16.14 -4.84 -36.16
CA ILE A 384 -15.58 -5.40 -34.93
C ILE A 384 -14.05 -5.28 -34.97
N TRP A 385 -13.53 -4.32 -34.23
CA TRP A 385 -12.11 -3.97 -34.19
C TRP A 385 -11.54 -4.09 -32.78
N GLU A 386 -10.29 -4.52 -32.70
CA GLU A 386 -9.50 -4.49 -31.48
C GLU A 386 -8.24 -3.62 -31.69
N PRO A 387 -7.80 -2.84 -30.70
CA PRO A 387 -6.54 -2.11 -30.78
C PRO A 387 -5.35 -3.06 -30.91
N LEU A 388 -4.46 -2.77 -31.86
CA LEU A 388 -3.24 -3.57 -32.09
C LEU A 388 -2.37 -3.62 -30.82
N SER A 389 -2.22 -2.50 -30.12
CA SER A 389 -1.42 -2.39 -28.89
C SER A 389 -1.88 -3.36 -27.80
N VAL A 390 -3.19 -3.58 -27.66
CA VAL A 390 -3.75 -4.55 -26.72
C VAL A 390 -3.37 -5.96 -27.15
N LYS A 391 -3.59 -6.35 -28.42
CA LYS A 391 -3.24 -7.68 -28.93
C LYS A 391 -1.73 -7.97 -28.83
N MET A 392 -0.88 -7.01 -29.20
CA MET A 392 0.57 -7.14 -29.09
C MET A 392 1.00 -7.38 -27.64
N GLN A 393 0.44 -6.62 -26.70
CA GLN A 393 0.74 -6.80 -25.28
C GLN A 393 0.26 -8.16 -24.79
N VAL A 394 -0.95 -8.59 -25.16
CA VAL A 394 -1.49 -9.91 -24.80
C VAL A 394 -0.57 -11.03 -25.26
N TYR A 395 -0.15 -11.03 -26.53
CA TYR A 395 0.76 -12.07 -27.04
C TYR A 395 2.13 -12.02 -26.39
N LYS A 396 2.69 -10.82 -26.20
CA LYS A 396 3.99 -10.63 -25.55
C LYS A 396 3.96 -11.17 -24.12
N THR A 397 2.99 -10.73 -23.31
CA THR A 397 2.87 -11.16 -21.92
C THR A 397 2.55 -12.65 -21.82
N ALA A 398 1.68 -13.19 -22.69
CA ALA A 398 1.37 -14.62 -22.69
C ALA A 398 2.60 -15.48 -23.00
N VAL A 399 3.39 -15.11 -24.02
CA VAL A 399 4.60 -15.84 -24.41
C VAL A 399 5.70 -15.65 -23.35
N GLU A 400 5.92 -14.45 -22.84
CA GLU A 400 6.89 -14.20 -21.75
C GLU A 400 6.53 -14.99 -20.48
N THR A 401 5.24 -15.04 -20.12
CA THR A 401 4.77 -15.85 -18.99
C THR A 401 4.99 -17.34 -19.24
N ALA A 402 4.69 -17.82 -20.44
CA ALA A 402 4.94 -19.22 -20.79
C ALA A 402 6.44 -19.56 -20.75
N ILE A 403 7.31 -18.69 -21.27
CA ILE A 403 8.77 -18.83 -21.18
C ILE A 403 9.22 -18.81 -19.72
N LEU A 404 8.70 -17.89 -18.90
CA LEU A 404 9.02 -17.79 -17.49
C LEU A 404 8.70 -19.11 -16.78
N LEU A 405 7.49 -19.65 -16.98
CA LEU A 405 7.06 -20.91 -16.38
C LEU A 405 7.89 -22.10 -16.88
N LEU A 406 8.22 -22.15 -18.17
CA LEU A 406 9.09 -23.18 -18.74
C LEU A 406 10.54 -23.10 -18.24
N ARG A 407 10.98 -21.93 -17.75
CA ARG A 407 12.30 -21.72 -17.15
C ARG A 407 12.36 -22.13 -15.67
N ILE A 408 11.22 -22.40 -15.03
CA ILE A 408 11.19 -22.90 -13.67
C ILE A 408 11.55 -24.38 -13.73
N ASP A 409 12.78 -24.71 -13.35
CA ASP A 409 13.30 -26.08 -13.29
C ASP A 409 13.08 -26.73 -11.91
N ASP A 410 13.03 -25.92 -10.85
CA ASP A 410 12.71 -26.36 -9.49
C ASP A 410 11.75 -25.39 -8.79
N ILE A 411 10.83 -25.94 -7.99
CA ILE A 411 9.92 -25.18 -7.15
C ILE A 411 10.29 -25.46 -5.70
N VAL A 412 11.14 -24.61 -5.14
CA VAL A 412 11.49 -24.67 -3.72
C VAL A 412 10.33 -24.11 -2.90
N SER A 413 9.43 -24.99 -2.48
CA SER A 413 8.33 -24.63 -1.58
C SER A 413 8.82 -24.62 -0.13
N GLY A 414 9.05 -23.42 0.42
CA GLY A 414 9.25 -23.23 1.85
C GLY A 414 7.92 -23.32 2.59
N SER A 415 7.56 -24.50 3.11
CA SER A 415 6.44 -24.59 4.06
C SER A 415 6.88 -24.05 5.41
N LYS A 416 6.38 -22.88 5.83
CA LYS A 416 6.24 -22.60 7.27
C LYS A 416 5.19 -23.58 7.80
N LYS A 417 5.62 -24.62 8.50
CA LYS A 417 4.71 -25.51 9.22
C LYS A 417 4.00 -24.67 10.29
N ARG A 418 2.71 -24.39 10.09
CA ARG A 418 1.83 -24.02 11.20
C ARG A 418 1.68 -25.30 12.02
N ASP A 419 2.31 -25.35 13.18
CA ASP A 419 2.10 -26.43 14.14
C ASP A 419 0.60 -26.52 14.47
N ARG A 420 -0.02 -27.59 13.99
CA ARG A 420 -1.34 -28.06 14.39
C ARG A 420 -1.20 -29.55 14.69
N ASP A 421 -0.63 -29.85 15.84
CA ASP A 421 -0.67 -31.14 16.54
C ASP A 421 -0.75 -30.78 18.03
N GLY A 422 -1.67 -31.24 18.88
CA GLY A 422 -2.84 -32.07 18.74
C GLY A 422 -3.65 -31.93 20.03
N ILE A 423 -4.98 -31.84 19.93
CA ILE A 423 -5.87 -32.07 21.07
C ILE A 423 -6.42 -33.49 20.87
N THR A 424 -5.67 -34.48 21.34
CA THR A 424 -6.25 -35.79 21.64
C THR A 424 -6.90 -35.70 23.01
N ALA A 425 -8.23 -35.66 23.04
CA ALA A 425 -9.01 -35.84 24.26
C ALA A 425 -8.84 -37.30 24.76
N PRO A 426 -8.73 -37.55 26.07
CA PRO A 426 -8.60 -38.89 26.61
C PRO A 426 -9.97 -39.56 26.82
N GLY A 427 -10.06 -40.84 26.45
CA GLY A 427 -10.91 -41.83 27.12
C GLY A 427 -12.29 -42.11 26.54
N ALA A 428 -12.44 -43.28 25.90
CA ALA A 428 -13.59 -44.16 26.11
C ALA A 428 -13.19 -45.60 25.79
N ALA A 429 -13.50 -46.48 26.74
CA ALA A 429 -13.01 -47.83 26.87
C ALA A 429 -13.63 -48.82 25.87
N ALA A 430 -12.95 -49.96 25.77
CA ALA A 430 -13.33 -51.16 25.05
C ALA A 430 -14.76 -51.64 25.35
N ALA A 431 -15.47 -52.06 24.30
CA ALA A 431 -16.59 -52.98 24.39
C ALA A 431 -16.24 -54.20 23.52
N GLY A 432 -16.11 -55.35 24.17
CA GLY A 432 -15.80 -56.64 23.58
C GLY A 432 -16.98 -57.26 22.83
N GLN A 433 -16.63 -58.29 22.07
CA GLN A 433 -17.53 -59.26 21.48
C GLN A 433 -18.17 -60.09 22.60
N GLU A 434 -19.48 -59.93 22.81
CA GLU A 434 -20.56 -60.93 22.74
C GLU A 434 -21.88 -60.29 23.19
#